data_AF-A0AAW8YWI1-F1
#
_entry.id   AF-A0AAW8YWI1-F1
#
_cell.length_a   1.000
_cell.length_b   1.000
_cell.length_c   1.000
_cell.angle_alpha   90.00
_cell.angle_beta   90.00
_cell.angle_gamma   90.00
#
_symmetry.space_group_name_H-M   'P 1'
#
loop_
_entity.id
_entity.type
_entity.pdbx_description
1 polymer ?
#
loop_
_entity_poly.entity_id
_entity_poly.type
_entity_poly.pdbx_seq_one_letter_code
_entity_poly.pdbx_strand_id
1 'polypeptide(L)'
;MSDWVGLFINYETVGKQLKPHKTEALNRRQSESETLSPHRAVIQINNTYLELIDRWNYQRGFITVLSLAFILILFGFVYIIVYFGFFNPFPNSGVGEMVLGGIFLIVFLGTILMFLHMLKRECFSFTHYPIRFNRKLKKVYVIQPNKKLLVANWEDFHIGLQQYSRSRWDVRFSLLDDQEKVTETFALPYTGFSQYSPELLQHWEFVRRYMEDATAKTSYDAVTEVFPIHHRKETLKKSFERVIIATTGGDQPINRTQRLIFWATFPFRFIEFIGRILSVKTSKIPKFPDWVEQECTIETNDPYDFEQHPKPKLQSEPIKPFEYMIYTALLLISIVIFLGFIDLLSLAKGENSGLLKALFFWW
;
A
#
# COMPACT_ATOMS: atom_id res chain seq x y z
N MET A 1 12.41 -1.84 1.65
CA MET A 1 11.82 -3.13 1.21
C MET A 1 10.94 -3.80 2.28
N SER A 2 11.05 -3.47 3.56
CA SER A 2 10.27 -4.13 4.62
C SER A 2 8.76 -3.91 4.57
N ASP A 3 8.29 -2.75 4.10
CA ASP A 3 6.86 -2.46 4.00
C ASP A 3 6.13 -3.37 2.98
N TRP A 4 6.88 -4.10 2.16
CA TRP A 4 6.40 -5.00 1.11
C TRP A 4 6.39 -6.49 1.50
N VAL A 5 6.73 -6.82 2.76
CA VAL A 5 6.61 -8.17 3.31
C VAL A 5 5.14 -8.59 3.26
N GLY A 6 4.89 -9.85 2.91
CA GLY A 6 3.59 -10.46 2.63
C GLY A 6 3.13 -10.26 1.18
N LEU A 7 3.45 -9.12 0.56
CA LEU A 7 3.23 -8.92 -0.87
C LEU A 7 4.40 -9.53 -1.64
N PHE A 8 5.53 -8.85 -1.81
CA PHE A 8 6.63 -9.32 -2.67
C PHE A 8 7.58 -10.33 -2.00
N ILE A 9 7.67 -10.29 -0.67
CA ILE A 9 8.60 -11.10 0.13
C ILE A 9 7.77 -11.91 1.12
N ASN A 10 8.04 -13.19 1.28
CA ASN A 10 7.35 -14.01 2.28
C ASN A 10 7.66 -13.53 3.71
N TYR A 11 6.73 -13.73 4.64
CA TYR A 11 6.97 -13.45 6.05
C TYR A 11 8.12 -14.32 6.58
N GLU A 12 9.11 -13.71 7.26
CA GLU A 12 10.29 -14.42 7.80
C GLU A 12 9.90 -15.55 8.78
N THR A 13 8.72 -15.41 9.39
CA THR A 13 8.19 -16.28 10.44
C THR A 13 7.63 -17.60 9.92
N VAL A 14 7.15 -17.67 8.67
CA VAL A 14 6.52 -18.89 8.13
C VAL A 14 7.51 -20.05 8.12
N GLY A 15 7.10 -21.19 8.69
CA GLY A 15 7.90 -22.40 8.88
C GLY A 15 8.88 -22.35 10.07
N LYS A 16 8.84 -21.29 10.89
CA LYS A 16 9.73 -21.09 12.04
C LYS A 16 8.93 -20.82 13.30
N GLN A 17 9.55 -21.08 14.45
CA GLN A 17 9.01 -20.64 15.74
C GLN A 17 9.12 -19.13 15.88
N LEU A 18 8.17 -18.53 16.61
CA LEU A 18 8.17 -17.10 16.91
C LEU A 18 9.39 -16.75 17.79
N LYS A 19 10.12 -15.70 17.43
CA LYS A 19 11.32 -15.25 18.15
C LYS A 19 10.90 -14.30 19.27
N PRO A 20 11.07 -14.64 20.57
CA PRO A 20 10.57 -13.81 21.67
C PRO A 20 11.11 -12.37 21.66
N HIS A 21 12.36 -12.15 21.23
CA HIS A 21 12.97 -10.81 21.17
C HIS A 21 12.45 -9.91 20.03
N LYS A 22 11.64 -10.46 19.10
CA LYS A 22 11.03 -9.70 17.99
C LYS A 22 9.50 -9.66 18.08
N THR A 23 8.93 -10.29 19.10
CA THR A 23 7.50 -10.53 19.20
C THR A 23 7.02 -10.23 20.61
N GLU A 24 6.03 -9.38 20.74
CA GLU A 24 5.35 -9.10 22.00
C GLU A 24 3.91 -9.61 21.89
N ALA A 25 3.54 -10.56 22.74
CA ALA A 25 2.21 -11.16 22.68
C ALA A 25 1.16 -10.14 23.13
N LEU A 26 0.06 -10.06 22.38
CA LEU A 26 -1.09 -9.22 22.72
C LEU A 26 -2.19 -10.09 23.32
N ASN A 27 -2.78 -9.63 24.42
CA ASN A 27 -3.86 -10.37 25.07
C ASN A 27 -5.22 -9.87 24.55
N ARG A 28 -6.02 -10.78 23.99
CA ARG A 28 -7.37 -10.49 23.48
C ARG A 28 -8.34 -9.95 24.54
N ARG A 29 -8.10 -10.31 25.80
CA ARG A 29 -8.97 -9.93 26.94
C ARG A 29 -8.46 -8.70 27.69
N GLN A 30 -7.30 -8.18 27.31
CA GLN A 30 -6.71 -6.99 27.91
C GLN A 30 -6.85 -5.81 26.95
N SER A 31 -7.17 -4.65 27.51
CA SER A 31 -7.14 -3.40 26.74
C SER A 31 -5.71 -2.89 26.64
N GLU A 32 -5.29 -2.53 25.42
CA GLU A 32 -3.97 -1.94 25.14
C GLU A 32 -4.06 -0.43 24.87
N SER A 33 -5.28 0.10 24.73
CA SER A 33 -5.54 1.53 24.54
C SER A 33 -6.95 1.89 24.98
N GLU A 34 -7.14 3.09 25.51
CA GLU A 34 -8.50 3.61 25.78
C GLU A 34 -9.16 4.15 24.50
N THR A 35 -8.33 4.54 23.53
CA THR A 35 -8.75 5.14 22.26
C THR A 35 -8.73 4.10 21.14
N LEU A 36 -9.65 4.21 20.19
CA LEU A 36 -9.74 3.32 19.04
C LEU A 36 -9.45 4.12 17.76
N SER A 37 -8.64 3.56 16.86
CA SER A 37 -8.38 4.19 15.55
C SER A 37 -8.51 3.18 14.40
N PRO A 38 -9.46 3.41 13.47
CA PRO A 38 -9.62 2.57 12.29
C PRO A 38 -8.57 2.83 11.20
N HIS A 39 -7.77 3.89 11.28
CA HIS A 39 -6.71 4.25 10.32
C HIS A 39 -7.14 4.27 8.85
N ARG A 40 -8.38 4.70 8.58
CA ARG A 40 -9.03 4.65 7.26
C ARG A 40 -8.90 3.29 6.56
N ALA A 41 -8.78 2.20 7.32
CA ALA A 41 -8.61 0.86 6.78
C ALA A 41 -9.95 0.17 6.52
N VAL A 42 -11.04 0.67 7.11
CA VAL A 42 -12.36 0.05 7.06
C VAL A 42 -12.97 0.18 5.67
N ILE A 43 -13.37 -0.96 5.10
CA ILE A 43 -14.14 -1.06 3.87
C ILE A 43 -15.62 -1.14 4.20
N GLN A 44 -15.98 -1.93 5.20
CA GLN A 44 -17.34 -2.06 5.72
C GLN A 44 -17.31 -2.45 7.20
N ILE A 45 -18.30 -2.00 7.95
CA ILE A 45 -18.53 -2.37 9.34
C ILE A 45 -20.03 -2.51 9.59
N ASN A 46 -20.40 -3.57 10.30
CA ASN A 46 -21.74 -3.88 10.78
C ASN A 46 -21.65 -4.78 12.03
N ASN A 47 -22.77 -5.23 12.59
CA ASN A 47 -22.81 -6.08 13.78
C ASN A 47 -22.38 -7.53 13.51
N THR A 48 -22.31 -7.97 12.25
CA THR A 48 -21.92 -9.32 11.83
C THR A 48 -20.43 -9.41 11.50
N TYR A 49 -19.93 -8.54 10.63
CA TYR A 49 -18.53 -8.48 10.23
C TYR A 49 -17.93 -7.07 10.09
N LEU A 50 -16.61 -7.02 10.25
CA LEU A 50 -15.75 -5.89 9.95
C LEU A 50 -14.83 -6.30 8.80
N GLU A 51 -14.82 -5.54 7.72
CA GLU A 51 -13.90 -5.74 6.62
C GLU A 51 -12.88 -4.61 6.54
N LEU A 52 -11.60 -4.99 6.57
CA LEU A 52 -10.46 -4.08 6.44
C LEU A 52 -9.75 -4.30 5.11
N ILE A 53 -9.15 -3.23 4.61
CA ILE A 53 -8.21 -3.25 3.50
C ILE A 53 -6.87 -3.87 3.90
N ASP A 54 -5.95 -4.04 2.96
CA ASP A 54 -4.57 -4.41 3.23
C ASP A 54 -3.64 -3.21 3.47
N ARG A 55 -2.50 -3.49 4.11
CA ARG A 55 -1.44 -2.50 4.38
C ARG A 55 -0.80 -1.90 3.13
N TRP A 56 -0.75 -2.62 2.01
CA TRP A 56 -0.04 -2.18 0.80
C TRP A 56 -0.85 -1.18 -0.01
N ASN A 57 -2.18 -1.10 0.23
CA ASN A 57 -3.03 -0.11 -0.43
C ASN A 57 -2.52 1.32 -0.27
N TYR A 58 -1.88 1.64 0.86
CA TYR A 58 -1.36 2.98 1.12
C TYR A 58 -0.25 3.42 0.14
N GLN A 59 0.60 2.49 -0.31
CA GLN A 59 1.71 2.75 -1.25
C GLN A 59 1.36 2.34 -2.69
N ARG A 60 0.09 2.04 -2.96
CA ARG A 60 -0.32 1.48 -4.25
C ARG A 60 -0.14 2.47 -5.38
N GLY A 61 0.50 2.01 -6.46
CA GLY A 61 0.86 2.79 -7.63
C GLY A 61 2.36 3.09 -7.71
N PHE A 62 3.05 3.10 -6.58
CA PHE A 62 4.49 3.34 -6.51
C PHE A 62 5.29 2.27 -7.26
N ILE A 63 4.96 0.99 -7.07
CA ILE A 63 5.67 -0.13 -7.73
C ILE A 63 5.40 -0.14 -9.22
N THR A 64 4.21 0.25 -9.64
CA THR A 64 3.78 0.34 -11.04
C THR A 64 4.64 1.36 -11.78
N VAL A 65 4.76 2.57 -11.22
CA VAL A 65 5.61 3.63 -11.78
C VAL A 65 7.06 3.19 -11.83
N LEU A 66 7.57 2.69 -10.71
CA LEU A 66 8.96 2.26 -10.58
C LEU A 66 9.26 1.20 -11.64
N SER A 67 8.44 0.16 -11.73
CA SER A 67 8.64 -0.94 -12.67
C SER A 67 8.60 -0.46 -14.11
N LEU A 68 7.63 0.39 -14.49
CA LEU A 68 7.54 0.93 -15.85
C LEU A 68 8.75 1.79 -16.22
N ALA A 69 9.21 2.66 -15.30
CA ALA A 69 10.37 3.50 -15.53
C ALA A 69 11.64 2.67 -15.71
N PHE A 70 11.88 1.68 -14.84
CA PHE A 70 13.05 0.81 -14.95
C PHE A 70 12.99 -0.08 -16.19
N ILE A 71 11.82 -0.63 -16.54
CA ILE A 71 11.64 -1.42 -17.77
C ILE A 71 12.00 -0.57 -18.99
N LEU A 72 11.52 0.67 -19.08
CA LEU A 72 11.82 1.58 -20.20
C LEU A 72 13.32 1.86 -20.31
N ILE A 73 13.98 2.17 -19.20
CA ILE A 73 15.43 2.44 -19.16
C ILE A 73 16.22 1.19 -19.59
N LEU A 74 15.86 0.01 -19.07
CA LEU A 74 16.52 -1.24 -19.39
C LEU A 74 16.32 -1.65 -20.85
N PHE A 75 15.13 -1.45 -21.42
CA PHE A 75 14.92 -1.63 -22.84
C PHE A 75 15.81 -0.73 -23.69
N GLY A 76 16.06 0.51 -23.27
CA GLY A 76 17.03 1.39 -23.90
C GLY A 76 18.45 0.81 -23.92
N PHE A 77 18.92 0.28 -22.78
CA PHE A 77 20.23 -0.38 -22.72
C PHE A 77 20.30 -1.66 -23.56
N VAL A 78 19.26 -2.49 -23.53
CA VAL A 78 19.15 -3.68 -24.38
C VAL A 78 19.21 -3.29 -25.85
N TYR A 79 18.47 -2.25 -26.25
CA TYR A 79 18.50 -1.73 -27.62
C TYR A 79 19.91 -1.28 -28.02
N ILE A 80 20.61 -0.51 -27.18
CA ILE A 80 21.98 -0.05 -27.44
C ILE A 80 22.90 -1.27 -27.66
N ILE A 81 22.87 -2.26 -26.76
CA ILE A 81 23.72 -3.46 -26.88
C ILE A 81 23.42 -4.24 -28.16
N VAL A 82 22.14 -4.44 -28.50
CA VAL A 82 21.75 -5.18 -29.71
C VAL A 82 22.13 -4.39 -30.97
N TYR A 83 21.90 -3.08 -30.99
CA TYR A 83 22.21 -2.24 -32.14
C TYR A 83 23.71 -2.21 -32.42
N PHE A 84 24.53 -1.89 -31.42
CA PHE A 84 25.99 -1.87 -31.58
C PHE A 84 26.61 -3.27 -31.64
N GLY A 85 25.93 -4.31 -31.16
CA GLY A 85 26.42 -5.68 -31.26
C GLY A 85 26.24 -6.29 -32.66
N PHE A 86 25.12 -6.00 -33.33
CA PHE A 86 24.73 -6.69 -34.56
C PHE A 86 24.65 -5.80 -35.80
N PHE A 87 24.30 -4.51 -35.63
CA PHE A 87 23.97 -3.63 -36.76
C PHE A 87 25.01 -2.55 -37.01
N ASN A 88 25.71 -2.09 -35.97
CA ASN A 88 26.79 -1.11 -36.08
C ASN A 88 27.94 -1.44 -35.12
N PRO A 89 28.67 -2.55 -35.36
CA PRO A 89 29.79 -2.94 -34.52
C PRO A 89 30.87 -1.87 -34.50
N PHE A 90 31.34 -1.53 -33.30
CA PHE A 90 32.46 -0.60 -33.15
C PHE A 90 33.69 -1.16 -33.90
N PRO A 91 34.33 -0.35 -34.77
CA PRO A 91 35.56 -0.77 -35.42
C PRO A 91 36.60 -0.98 -34.31
N ASN A 92 37.02 -2.23 -34.11
CA ASN A 92 37.91 -2.76 -33.04
C ASN A 92 37.25 -3.40 -31.82
N SER A 93 35.95 -3.73 -31.85
CA SER A 93 35.36 -4.46 -30.72
C SER A 93 35.99 -5.86 -30.56
N GLY A 94 36.74 -6.06 -29.47
CA GLY A 94 37.38 -7.33 -29.16
C GLY A 94 36.39 -8.38 -28.66
N VAL A 95 36.79 -9.66 -28.67
CA VAL A 95 35.97 -10.79 -28.14
C VAL A 95 35.51 -10.52 -26.69
N GLY A 96 36.37 -9.89 -25.88
CA GLY A 96 36.03 -9.53 -24.49
C GLY A 96 34.85 -8.55 -24.37
N GLU A 97 34.74 -7.57 -25.27
CA GLU A 97 33.65 -6.60 -25.28
C GLU A 97 32.33 -7.25 -25.71
N MET A 98 32.37 -8.17 -26.68
CA MET A 98 31.22 -8.97 -27.08
C MET A 98 30.72 -9.86 -25.94
N VAL A 99 31.64 -10.50 -25.21
CA VAL A 99 31.31 -11.32 -24.03
C VAL A 99 30.68 -10.46 -22.93
N LEU A 100 31.27 -9.30 -22.61
CA LEU A 100 30.71 -8.38 -21.63
C LEU A 100 29.32 -7.87 -22.04
N GLY A 101 29.13 -7.50 -23.30
CA GLY A 101 27.83 -7.11 -23.86
C GLY A 101 26.79 -8.22 -23.70
N GLY A 102 27.17 -9.47 -23.97
CA GLY A 102 26.31 -10.64 -23.73
C GLY A 102 25.93 -10.83 -22.26
N ILE A 103 26.89 -10.66 -21.34
CA ILE A 103 26.62 -10.72 -19.88
C ILE A 103 25.64 -9.62 -19.47
N PHE A 104 25.88 -8.37 -19.88
CA PHE A 104 24.98 -7.26 -19.58
C PHE A 104 23.58 -7.47 -20.19
N LEU A 105 23.50 -8.01 -21.40
CA LEU A 105 22.23 -8.34 -22.03
C LEU A 105 21.43 -9.34 -21.18
N ILE A 106 22.06 -10.43 -20.72
CA ILE A 106 21.43 -11.43 -19.85
C ILE A 106 20.98 -10.79 -18.53
N VAL A 107 21.84 -9.98 -17.90
CA VAL A 107 21.52 -9.28 -16.65
C VAL A 107 20.34 -8.32 -16.83
N PHE A 108 20.32 -7.53 -17.90
CA PHE A 108 19.23 -6.57 -18.18
C PHE A 108 17.93 -7.29 -18.49
N LEU A 109 17.95 -8.35 -19.30
CA LEU A 109 16.76 -9.17 -19.57
C LEU A 109 16.23 -9.81 -18.28
N GLY A 110 17.09 -10.39 -17.44
CA GLY A 110 16.70 -10.93 -16.14
C GLY A 110 16.07 -9.87 -15.23
N THR A 111 16.63 -8.65 -15.23
CA THR A 111 16.12 -7.51 -14.45
C THR A 111 14.77 -7.01 -14.98
N ILE A 112 14.59 -6.97 -16.31
CA ILE A 112 13.28 -6.65 -16.94
C ILE A 112 12.24 -7.67 -16.51
N LEU A 113 12.55 -8.97 -16.54
CA LEU A 113 11.63 -10.03 -16.09
C LEU A 113 11.26 -9.86 -14.61
N MET A 114 12.20 -9.47 -13.75
CA MET A 114 11.93 -9.15 -12.35
C MET A 114 10.94 -7.98 -12.21
N PHE A 115 11.15 -6.87 -12.91
CA PHE A 115 10.23 -5.73 -12.86
C PHE A 115 8.87 -6.03 -13.49
N LEU A 116 8.81 -6.84 -14.55
CA LEU A 116 7.56 -7.33 -15.12
C LEU A 116 6.80 -8.20 -14.11
N HIS A 117 7.50 -9.04 -13.35
CA HIS A 117 6.91 -9.79 -12.25
C HIS A 117 6.35 -8.85 -11.18
N MET A 118 7.11 -7.82 -10.77
CA MET A 118 6.64 -6.85 -9.79
C MET A 118 5.40 -6.09 -10.27
N LEU A 119 5.44 -5.61 -11.52
CA LEU A 119 4.32 -4.94 -12.18
C LEU A 119 3.08 -5.85 -12.21
N LYS A 120 3.23 -7.13 -12.58
CA LYS A 120 2.13 -8.12 -12.62
C LYS A 120 1.49 -8.40 -11.25
N ARG A 121 2.19 -8.16 -10.14
CA ARG A 121 1.61 -8.36 -8.81
C ARG A 121 0.81 -7.15 -8.32
N GLU A 122 1.14 -5.95 -8.80
CA GLU A 122 0.39 -4.74 -8.44
C GLU A 122 -0.70 -4.38 -9.47
N CYS A 123 -0.34 -4.43 -10.76
CA CYS A 123 -1.23 -4.39 -11.92
C CYS A 123 -1.60 -5.84 -12.28
N PHE A 124 -2.86 -6.14 -12.60
CA PHE A 124 -3.33 -7.50 -12.95
C PHE A 124 -3.46 -8.52 -11.79
N SER A 125 -3.50 -8.04 -10.55
CA SER A 125 -3.86 -8.85 -9.36
C SER A 125 -5.23 -8.42 -8.82
N PHE A 126 -5.43 -8.43 -7.50
CA PHE A 126 -6.58 -7.81 -6.85
C PHE A 126 -6.36 -6.32 -6.61
N THR A 127 -7.44 -5.54 -6.48
CA THR A 127 -7.37 -4.11 -6.15
C THR A 127 -6.93 -3.87 -4.71
N HIS A 128 -7.19 -4.84 -3.84
CA HIS A 128 -6.82 -4.91 -2.43
C HIS A 128 -6.92 -6.38 -1.97
N TYR A 129 -6.44 -6.66 -0.76
CA TYR A 129 -6.47 -7.98 -0.13
C TYR A 129 -7.28 -7.89 1.18
N PRO A 130 -8.61 -8.13 1.13
CA PRO A 130 -9.48 -7.87 2.27
C PRO A 130 -9.26 -8.84 3.43
N ILE A 131 -9.40 -8.31 4.64
CA ILE A 131 -9.36 -9.04 5.91
C ILE A 131 -10.74 -8.86 6.54
N ARG A 132 -11.53 -9.94 6.61
CA ARG A 132 -12.88 -9.93 7.15
C ARG A 132 -12.93 -10.65 8.50
N PHE A 133 -13.39 -9.93 9.52
CA PHE A 133 -13.57 -10.41 10.87
C PHE A 133 -15.07 -10.61 11.12
N ASN A 134 -15.53 -11.85 11.31
CA ASN A 134 -16.91 -12.16 11.68
C ASN A 134 -17.00 -12.32 13.19
N ARG A 135 -17.62 -11.35 13.86
CA ARG A 135 -17.69 -11.33 15.33
C ARG A 135 -18.72 -12.30 15.91
N LYS A 136 -19.74 -12.65 15.14
CA LYS A 136 -20.81 -13.58 15.56
C LYS A 136 -20.31 -15.01 15.60
N LEU A 137 -19.63 -15.44 14.54
CA LEU A 137 -19.02 -16.77 14.44
C LEU A 137 -17.62 -16.84 15.07
N LYS A 138 -17.05 -15.70 15.45
CA LYS A 138 -15.65 -15.59 15.91
C LYS A 138 -14.68 -16.22 14.90
N LYS A 139 -14.84 -15.88 13.62
CA LYS A 139 -14.00 -16.36 12.51
C LYS A 139 -13.33 -15.20 11.78
N VAL A 140 -12.17 -15.49 11.17
CA VAL A 140 -11.44 -14.54 10.34
C VAL A 140 -11.20 -15.13 8.95
N TYR A 141 -11.51 -14.35 7.93
CA TYR A 141 -11.32 -14.70 6.52
C TYR A 141 -10.36 -13.71 5.88
N VAL A 142 -9.30 -14.19 5.24
CA VAL A 142 -8.29 -13.34 4.61
C VAL A 142 -7.99 -13.82 3.21
N ILE A 143 -8.16 -12.95 2.22
CA ILE A 143 -7.67 -13.21 0.86
C ILE A 143 -6.22 -12.77 0.81
N GLN A 144 -5.29 -13.72 0.74
CA GLN A 144 -3.86 -13.44 0.75
C GLN A 144 -3.33 -12.99 -0.63
N PRO A 145 -2.14 -12.36 -0.69
CA PRO A 145 -1.50 -11.97 -1.96
C PRO A 145 -1.18 -13.10 -2.93
N ASN A 146 -1.08 -14.34 -2.44
CA ASN A 146 -0.96 -15.56 -3.25
C ASN A 146 -2.31 -16.05 -3.81
N LYS A 147 -3.40 -15.28 -3.59
CA LYS A 147 -4.79 -15.57 -3.98
C LYS A 147 -5.43 -16.77 -3.26
N LYS A 148 -4.84 -17.23 -2.16
CA LYS A 148 -5.44 -18.23 -1.28
C LYS A 148 -6.35 -17.55 -0.26
N LEU A 149 -7.37 -18.28 0.15
CA LEU A 149 -8.25 -17.90 1.24
C LEU A 149 -7.75 -18.56 2.52
N LEU A 150 -7.34 -17.74 3.50
CA LEU A 150 -7.06 -18.17 4.86
C LEU A 150 -8.35 -18.06 5.68
N VAL A 151 -8.68 -19.12 6.40
CA VAL A 151 -9.87 -19.21 7.27
C VAL A 151 -9.45 -19.88 8.57
N ALA A 152 -9.73 -19.22 9.69
CA ALA A 152 -9.53 -19.81 11.00
C ALA A 152 -10.42 -19.14 12.04
N ASN A 153 -10.59 -19.78 13.20
CA ASN A 153 -11.29 -19.15 14.31
C ASN A 153 -10.41 -18.06 14.92
N TRP A 154 -11.06 -17.03 15.44
CA TRP A 154 -10.43 -15.89 16.09
C TRP A 154 -9.51 -16.31 17.24
N GLU A 155 -9.91 -17.33 18.01
CA GLU A 155 -9.17 -17.87 19.16
C GLU A 155 -7.89 -18.62 18.74
N ASP A 156 -7.87 -19.24 17.57
CA ASP A 156 -6.78 -20.11 17.10
C ASP A 156 -5.50 -19.31 16.75
N PHE A 157 -5.62 -18.00 16.52
CA PHE A 157 -4.47 -17.18 16.21
C PHE A 157 -3.54 -16.99 17.42
N HIS A 158 -2.25 -16.85 17.17
CA HIS A 158 -1.33 -16.17 18.06
C HIS A 158 -1.23 -14.73 17.58
N ILE A 159 -1.63 -13.79 18.43
CA ILE A 159 -1.68 -12.36 18.13
C ILE A 159 -0.55 -11.67 18.89
N GLY A 160 0.23 -10.87 18.18
CA GLY A 160 1.31 -10.12 18.80
C GLY A 160 1.82 -8.98 17.93
N LEU A 161 2.54 -8.06 18.56
CA LEU A 161 3.33 -7.06 17.86
C LEU A 161 4.57 -7.75 17.31
N GLN A 162 4.80 -7.63 16.00
CA GLN A 162 5.93 -8.24 15.33
C GLN A 162 6.81 -7.19 14.68
N GLN A 163 8.09 -7.19 15.04
CA GLN A 163 9.09 -6.39 14.32
C GLN A 163 9.37 -7.04 12.96
N TYR A 164 9.12 -6.31 11.87
CA TYR A 164 9.42 -6.76 10.49
C TYR A 164 10.51 -5.93 9.81
N SER A 165 10.99 -4.87 10.48
CA SER A 165 12.22 -4.14 10.11
C SER A 165 12.80 -3.40 11.32
N ARG A 166 14.01 -2.83 11.16
CA ARG A 166 14.73 -2.16 12.26
C ARG A 166 13.87 -1.20 13.09
N SER A 167 12.95 -0.47 12.47
CA SER A 167 12.11 0.53 13.12
C SER A 167 10.63 0.41 12.71
N ARG A 168 10.16 -0.80 12.41
CA ARG A 168 8.75 -1.00 12.04
C ARG A 168 8.14 -2.23 12.69
N TRP A 169 6.95 -2.03 13.20
CA TRP A 169 6.14 -3.02 13.90
C TRP A 169 4.75 -3.09 13.30
N ASP A 170 4.17 -4.28 13.28
CA ASP A 170 2.77 -4.49 12.92
C ASP A 170 2.09 -5.42 13.92
N VAL A 171 0.76 -5.37 13.96
CA VAL A 171 -0.04 -6.34 14.68
C VAL A 171 -0.17 -7.56 13.78
N ARG A 172 0.37 -8.69 14.21
CA ARG A 172 0.45 -9.92 13.43
C ARG A 172 -0.41 -11.02 14.01
N PHE A 173 -1.10 -11.71 13.13
CA PHE A 173 -1.87 -12.91 13.39
C PHE A 173 -1.12 -14.09 12.80
N SER A 174 -0.84 -15.10 13.60
CA SER A 174 -0.10 -16.29 13.19
C SER A 174 -0.83 -17.54 13.62
N LEU A 175 -1.03 -18.51 12.73
CA LEU A 175 -1.45 -19.85 13.12
C LEU A 175 -0.20 -20.68 13.38
N LEU A 176 -0.23 -21.47 14.45
CA LEU A 176 0.88 -22.34 14.83
C LEU A 176 0.51 -23.81 14.58
N ASP A 177 1.50 -24.64 14.26
CA ASP A 177 1.38 -26.10 14.30
C ASP A 177 1.66 -26.65 15.71
N ASP A 178 1.56 -27.97 15.86
CA ASP A 178 1.84 -28.70 17.10
C ASP A 178 3.29 -28.52 17.61
N GLN A 179 4.20 -28.01 16.77
CA GLN A 179 5.60 -27.72 17.10
C GLN A 179 5.85 -26.23 17.35
N GLU A 180 4.78 -25.44 17.51
CA GLU A 180 4.78 -23.99 17.68
C GLU A 180 5.40 -23.22 16.50
N LYS A 181 5.44 -23.81 15.31
CA LYS A 181 5.92 -23.14 14.10
C LYS A 181 4.78 -22.46 13.38
N VAL A 182 5.05 -21.28 12.83
CA VAL A 182 4.03 -20.51 12.09
C VAL A 182 3.72 -21.19 10.76
N THR A 183 2.48 -21.61 10.57
CA THR A 183 1.99 -22.22 9.32
C THR A 183 1.49 -21.16 8.36
N GLU A 184 0.63 -20.26 8.85
CA GLU A 184 0.01 -19.18 8.09
C GLU A 184 0.04 -17.89 8.90
N THR A 185 0.14 -16.75 8.24
CA THR A 185 0.18 -15.45 8.92
C THR A 185 -0.33 -14.32 8.04
N PHE A 186 -0.88 -13.29 8.69
CA PHE A 186 -1.20 -12.01 8.08
C PHE A 186 -1.00 -10.88 9.11
N ALA A 187 -0.94 -9.64 8.64
CA ALA A 187 -0.79 -8.47 9.50
C ALA A 187 -1.96 -7.50 9.30
N LEU A 188 -2.30 -6.75 10.35
CA LEU A 188 -3.24 -5.64 10.23
C LEU A 188 -2.68 -4.52 9.33
N PRO A 189 -3.56 -3.66 8.79
CA PRO A 189 -3.17 -2.66 7.78
C PRO A 189 -2.22 -1.59 8.30
N TYR A 190 -2.41 -1.15 9.54
CA TYR A 190 -1.59 -0.11 10.14
C TYR A 190 -0.26 -0.67 10.69
N THR A 191 0.81 0.11 10.55
CA THR A 191 2.14 -0.23 11.09
C THR A 191 2.73 0.92 11.88
N GLY A 192 3.29 0.62 13.05
CA GLY A 192 3.97 1.58 13.92
C GLY A 192 5.46 1.66 13.67
N PHE A 193 6.10 2.69 14.24
CA PHE A 193 7.55 2.87 14.23
C PHE A 193 8.25 2.19 15.43
N SER A 194 7.47 1.80 16.43
CA SER A 194 7.88 1.07 17.63
C SER A 194 6.73 0.19 18.13
N GLN A 195 7.01 -0.76 19.02
CA GLN A 195 5.97 -1.56 19.68
C GLN A 195 5.04 -0.70 20.57
N TYR A 196 5.53 0.46 21.06
CA TYR A 196 4.77 1.40 21.89
C TYR A 196 4.09 2.52 21.10
N SER A 197 4.02 2.42 19.77
CA SER A 197 3.35 3.44 18.96
C SER A 197 1.86 3.48 19.34
N PRO A 198 1.34 4.59 19.90
CA PRO A 198 -0.05 4.65 20.36
C PRO A 198 -1.05 4.28 19.26
N GLU A 199 -0.80 4.74 18.05
CA GLU A 199 -1.63 4.47 16.88
C GLU A 199 -1.71 2.98 16.53
N LEU A 200 -0.63 2.23 16.76
CA LEU A 200 -0.59 0.79 16.51
C LEU A 200 -1.46 0.04 17.52
N LEU A 201 -1.36 0.40 18.80
CA LEU A 201 -2.18 -0.18 19.88
C LEU A 201 -3.65 0.22 19.73
N GLN A 202 -3.93 1.47 19.35
CA GLN A 202 -5.29 1.94 19.03
C GLN A 202 -5.92 1.17 17.87
N HIS A 203 -5.13 0.78 16.88
CA HIS A 203 -5.62 -0.03 15.76
C HIS A 203 -5.93 -1.46 16.16
N TRP A 204 -5.06 -2.05 16.97
CA TRP A 204 -5.32 -3.36 17.58
C TRP A 204 -6.60 -3.31 18.40
N GLU A 205 -6.72 -2.34 19.29
CA GLU A 205 -7.87 -2.17 20.17
C GLU A 205 -9.17 -2.00 19.37
N PHE A 206 -9.14 -1.26 18.26
CA PHE A 206 -10.26 -1.14 17.33
C PHE A 206 -10.81 -2.50 16.85
N VAL A 207 -9.93 -3.41 16.43
CA VAL A 207 -10.29 -4.76 15.96
C VAL A 207 -10.66 -5.67 17.13
N ARG A 208 -9.90 -5.61 18.24
CA ARG A 208 -10.14 -6.41 19.44
C ARG A 208 -11.52 -6.11 20.02
N ARG A 209 -11.88 -4.84 20.21
CA ARG A 209 -13.20 -4.44 20.71
C ARG A 209 -14.32 -4.85 19.77
N TYR A 210 -14.10 -4.75 18.46
CA TYR A 210 -15.09 -5.22 17.48
C TYR A 210 -15.41 -6.71 17.66
N MET A 211 -14.36 -7.52 17.83
CA MET A 211 -14.50 -8.95 18.00
C MET A 211 -15.02 -9.33 19.38
N GLU A 212 -14.55 -8.69 20.44
CA GLU A 212 -14.77 -9.15 21.83
C GLU A 212 -15.91 -8.49 22.57
N ASP A 213 -16.25 -7.24 22.25
CA ASP A 213 -17.37 -6.59 22.92
C ASP A 213 -18.69 -7.27 22.58
N ALA A 214 -19.67 -7.12 23.47
CA ALA A 214 -21.02 -7.67 23.26
C ALA A 214 -21.70 -7.13 21.99
N THR A 215 -21.36 -5.91 21.56
CA THR A 215 -21.90 -5.28 20.35
C THR A 215 -20.80 -4.59 19.55
N ALA A 216 -21.01 -4.35 18.26
CA ALA A 216 -20.08 -3.59 17.42
C ALA A 216 -20.07 -2.08 17.73
N LYS A 217 -20.89 -1.58 18.68
CA LYS A 217 -21.13 -0.16 18.91
C LYS A 217 -19.86 0.67 19.07
N THR A 218 -18.94 0.28 19.95
CA THR A 218 -17.75 1.08 20.24
C THR A 218 -16.84 1.21 19.01
N SER A 219 -16.62 0.12 18.28
CA SER A 219 -15.86 0.16 17.02
C SER A 219 -16.62 0.92 15.94
N TYR A 220 -17.93 0.71 15.80
CA TYR A 220 -18.78 1.47 14.90
C TYR A 220 -18.66 2.97 15.17
N ASP A 221 -18.79 3.40 16.43
CA ASP A 221 -18.68 4.78 16.89
C ASP A 221 -17.33 5.41 16.53
N ALA A 222 -16.23 4.65 16.57
CA ALA A 222 -14.90 5.10 16.15
C ALA A 222 -14.73 5.26 14.63
N VAL A 223 -15.53 4.57 13.80
CA VAL A 223 -15.47 4.73 12.33
C VAL A 223 -16.15 6.01 11.92
N THR A 224 -15.41 6.87 11.24
CA THR A 224 -15.88 8.17 10.72
C THR A 224 -16.12 8.15 9.22
N GLU A 225 -15.32 7.37 8.48
CA GLU A 225 -15.48 7.16 7.05
C GLU A 225 -15.02 5.75 6.68
N VAL A 226 -15.78 5.09 5.79
CA VAL A 226 -15.38 3.84 5.15
C VAL A 226 -14.83 4.10 3.76
N PHE A 227 -13.92 3.23 3.33
CA PHE A 227 -13.37 3.29 1.99
C PHE A 227 -14.29 2.56 1.00
N PRO A 228 -14.92 3.28 0.04
CA PRO A 228 -16.04 2.75 -0.74
C PRO A 228 -15.56 1.84 -1.88
N ILE A 229 -15.00 0.69 -1.54
CA ILE A 229 -14.41 -0.29 -2.48
C ILE A 229 -14.94 -1.71 -2.31
N HIS A 230 -15.93 -1.93 -1.43
CA HIS A 230 -16.47 -3.25 -1.11
C HIS A 230 -16.93 -4.03 -2.36
N HIS A 231 -17.69 -3.38 -3.24
CA HIS A 231 -18.20 -3.98 -4.49
C HIS A 231 -17.79 -3.23 -5.75
N ARG A 232 -16.81 -2.33 -5.65
CA ARG A 232 -16.41 -1.44 -6.74
C ARG A 232 -14.94 -1.08 -6.67
N LYS A 233 -14.40 -0.60 -7.79
CA LYS A 233 -13.09 0.05 -7.79
C LYS A 233 -13.19 1.45 -7.15
N GLU A 234 -12.09 1.90 -6.58
CA GLU A 234 -11.95 3.28 -6.10
C GLU A 234 -12.16 4.28 -7.26
N THR A 235 -12.74 5.44 -6.94
CA THR A 235 -12.93 6.54 -7.89
C THR A 235 -11.65 7.35 -8.04
N LEU A 236 -11.52 8.12 -9.12
CA LEU A 236 -10.38 9.04 -9.31
C LEU A 236 -10.21 10.00 -8.13
N LYS A 237 -11.31 10.55 -7.61
CA LYS A 237 -11.28 11.41 -6.41
C LYS A 237 -10.70 10.67 -5.20
N LYS A 238 -11.15 9.44 -4.95
CA LYS A 238 -10.65 8.62 -3.84
C LYS A 238 -9.19 8.18 -4.03
N SER A 239 -8.78 7.87 -5.26
CA SER A 239 -7.37 7.62 -5.59
C SER A 239 -6.51 8.84 -5.28
N PHE A 240 -6.98 10.05 -5.62
CA PHE A 240 -6.27 11.30 -5.38
C PHE A 240 -6.17 11.61 -3.88
N GLU A 241 -7.28 11.49 -3.15
CA GLU A 241 -7.30 11.64 -1.68
C GLU A 241 -6.33 10.67 -1.00
N ARG A 242 -6.29 9.41 -1.47
CA ARG A 242 -5.35 8.41 -0.93
C ARG A 242 -3.89 8.79 -1.16
N VAL A 243 -3.52 9.36 -2.32
CA VAL A 243 -2.13 9.82 -2.57
C VAL A 243 -1.76 11.02 -1.68
N ILE A 244 -2.70 11.94 -1.43
CA ILE A 244 -2.45 13.06 -0.50
C ILE A 244 -2.25 12.52 0.92
N ILE A 245 -3.16 11.66 1.39
CA ILE A 245 -3.05 11.04 2.73
C ILE A 245 -1.78 10.20 2.83
N ALA A 246 -1.39 9.55 1.72
CA ALA A 246 -0.17 8.74 1.59
C ALA A 246 1.11 9.51 1.96
N THR A 247 1.04 10.84 2.01
CA THR A 247 2.17 11.72 2.26
C THR A 247 2.57 11.81 3.73
N THR A 248 1.65 11.60 4.69
CA THR A 248 1.95 11.83 6.12
C THR A 248 1.60 10.67 7.06
N GLY A 249 0.98 9.61 6.57
CA GLY A 249 0.73 8.38 7.35
C GLY A 249 -0.48 8.45 8.26
N GLY A 250 -1.29 9.51 8.15
CA GLY A 250 -2.31 9.84 9.15
C GLY A 250 -3.73 9.34 8.82
N ASP A 251 -4.49 9.05 9.88
CA ASP A 251 -5.95 8.82 9.86
C ASP A 251 -6.75 10.14 9.70
N GLN A 252 -6.07 11.28 9.88
CA GLN A 252 -6.66 12.62 9.87
C GLN A 252 -7.22 13.02 8.48
N PRO A 253 -8.30 13.81 8.44
CA PRO A 253 -8.77 14.41 7.18
C PRO A 253 -7.68 15.29 6.57
N ILE A 254 -7.82 15.57 5.26
CA ILE A 254 -6.79 16.30 4.52
C ILE A 254 -6.57 17.66 5.18
N ASN A 255 -5.39 17.84 5.76
CA ASN A 255 -5.00 19.05 6.48
C ASN A 255 -4.00 19.89 5.68
N ARG A 256 -3.73 21.10 6.17
CA ARG A 256 -2.79 22.04 5.55
C ARG A 256 -1.41 21.43 5.30
N THR A 257 -0.86 20.70 6.26
CA THR A 257 0.48 20.09 6.16
C THR A 257 0.56 19.09 5.02
N GLN A 258 -0.44 18.20 4.90
CA GLN A 258 -0.53 17.25 3.80
C GLN A 258 -0.61 17.96 2.45
N ARG A 259 -1.39 19.04 2.35
CA ARG A 259 -1.47 19.86 1.12
C ARG A 259 -0.13 20.50 0.78
N LEU A 260 0.57 21.07 1.76
CA LEU A 260 1.89 21.68 1.55
C LEU A 260 2.90 20.66 1.01
N ILE A 261 3.00 19.48 1.64
CA ILE A 261 3.95 18.45 1.19
C ILE A 261 3.56 17.92 -0.19
N PHE A 262 2.26 17.68 -0.43
CA PHE A 262 1.77 17.22 -1.73
C PHE A 262 2.17 18.19 -2.84
N TRP A 263 1.89 19.49 -2.68
CA TRP A 263 2.22 20.49 -3.70
C TRP A 263 3.72 20.73 -3.85
N ALA A 264 4.50 20.65 -2.76
CA ALA A 264 5.96 20.72 -2.82
C ALA A 264 6.59 19.52 -3.53
N THR A 265 5.91 18.36 -3.54
CA THR A 265 6.39 17.11 -4.16
C THR A 265 5.56 16.69 -5.37
N PHE A 266 4.84 17.65 -5.98
CA PHE A 266 3.80 17.38 -6.96
C PHE A 266 4.22 16.47 -8.12
N PRO A 267 5.38 16.66 -8.80
CA PRO A 267 5.75 15.81 -9.93
C PRO A 267 5.81 14.32 -9.57
N PHE A 268 6.41 13.99 -8.43
CA PHE A 268 6.51 12.60 -7.97
C PHE A 268 5.14 12.04 -7.56
N ARG A 269 4.35 12.83 -6.83
CA ARG A 269 3.00 12.43 -6.37
C ARG A 269 2.00 12.28 -7.50
N PHE A 270 2.10 13.12 -8.52
CA PHE A 270 1.28 13.02 -9.71
C PHE A 270 1.60 11.73 -10.49
N ILE A 271 2.88 11.39 -10.65
CA ILE A 271 3.27 10.13 -11.28
C ILE A 271 2.77 8.92 -10.46
N GLU A 272 2.92 8.94 -9.13
CA GLU A 272 2.35 7.93 -8.22
C GLU A 272 0.83 7.78 -8.40
N PHE A 273 0.11 8.89 -8.50
CA PHE A 273 -1.33 8.91 -8.77
C PHE A 273 -1.70 8.24 -10.10
N ILE A 274 -0.95 8.51 -11.18
CA ILE A 274 -1.15 7.82 -12.46
C ILE A 274 -0.89 6.31 -12.33
N GLY A 275 0.18 5.92 -11.64
CA GLY A 275 0.48 4.52 -11.32
C GLY A 275 -0.66 3.84 -10.56
N ARG A 276 -1.23 4.54 -9.58
CA ARG A 276 -2.37 4.04 -8.80
C ARG A 276 -3.58 3.81 -9.71
N ILE A 277 -3.93 4.78 -10.54
CA ILE A 277 -5.04 4.64 -11.51
C ILE A 277 -4.83 3.42 -12.41
N LEU A 278 -3.63 3.25 -12.96
CA LEU A 278 -3.30 2.13 -13.83
C LEU A 278 -3.45 0.79 -13.08
N SER A 279 -2.89 0.69 -11.87
CA SER A 279 -2.99 -0.53 -11.06
C SER A 279 -4.45 -0.87 -10.70
N VAL A 280 -5.27 0.11 -10.34
CA VAL A 280 -6.69 -0.08 -10.02
C VAL A 280 -7.46 -0.55 -11.25
N LYS A 281 -7.25 0.11 -12.39
CA LYS A 281 -7.96 -0.22 -13.63
C LYS A 281 -7.62 -1.62 -14.13
N THR A 282 -6.38 -2.05 -14.02
CA THR A 282 -5.92 -3.37 -14.52
C THR A 282 -6.20 -4.53 -13.56
N SER A 283 -6.38 -4.27 -12.26
CA SER A 283 -6.65 -5.32 -11.26
C SER A 283 -8.13 -5.69 -11.14
N LYS A 284 -8.41 -6.88 -10.60
CA LYS A 284 -9.76 -7.41 -10.32
C LYS A 284 -10.21 -7.02 -8.92
N ILE A 285 -11.52 -6.91 -8.70
CA ILE A 285 -12.08 -6.73 -7.35
C ILE A 285 -12.04 -8.11 -6.66
N PRO A 286 -11.48 -8.23 -5.44
CA PRO A 286 -11.50 -9.47 -4.69
C PRO A 286 -12.95 -9.83 -4.32
N LYS A 287 -13.26 -11.12 -4.30
CA LYS A 287 -14.56 -11.65 -3.87
C LYS A 287 -14.32 -12.85 -2.97
N PHE A 288 -14.99 -12.90 -1.82
CA PHE A 288 -15.02 -14.12 -1.04
C PHE A 288 -15.93 -15.16 -1.72
N PRO A 289 -15.70 -16.45 -1.48
CA PRO A 289 -16.63 -17.50 -1.94
C PRO A 289 -18.01 -17.34 -1.33
N ASP A 290 -19.05 -17.81 -2.03
CA ASP A 290 -20.46 -17.64 -1.64
C ASP A 290 -20.77 -18.13 -0.22
N TRP A 291 -20.11 -19.19 0.25
CA TRP A 291 -20.31 -19.72 1.60
C TRP A 291 -19.81 -18.75 2.69
N VAL A 292 -18.76 -17.95 2.43
CA VAL A 292 -18.31 -16.90 3.34
C VAL A 292 -19.32 -15.76 3.36
N GLU A 293 -19.84 -15.38 2.19
CA GLU A 293 -20.88 -14.34 2.10
C GLU A 293 -22.15 -14.75 2.84
N GLN A 294 -22.54 -16.03 2.77
CA GLN A 294 -23.64 -16.58 3.56
C GLN A 294 -23.39 -16.48 5.06
N GLU A 295 -22.20 -16.89 5.53
CA GLU A 295 -21.79 -16.76 6.95
C GLU A 295 -21.72 -15.28 7.41
N CYS A 296 -21.53 -14.34 6.49
CA CYS A 296 -21.43 -12.91 6.73
C CYS A 296 -22.70 -12.12 6.34
N THR A 297 -23.86 -12.77 6.28
CA THR A 297 -25.12 -12.08 5.96
C THR A 297 -25.42 -11.00 7.01
N ILE A 298 -25.73 -9.79 6.52
CA ILE A 298 -26.06 -8.63 7.37
C ILE A 298 -27.54 -8.71 7.74
N GLU A 299 -27.86 -8.49 9.01
CA GLU A 299 -29.23 -8.42 9.49
C GLU A 299 -29.94 -7.20 8.86
N THR A 300 -31.18 -7.35 8.38
CA THR A 300 -31.89 -6.31 7.62
C THR A 300 -32.02 -4.97 8.35
N ASN A 301 -32.08 -4.99 9.69
CA ASN A 301 -32.20 -3.80 10.54
C ASN A 301 -30.97 -3.63 11.46
N ASP A 302 -29.78 -3.95 10.97
CA ASP A 302 -28.55 -3.81 11.74
C ASP A 302 -28.27 -2.33 12.08
N PRO A 303 -28.31 -1.92 13.36
CA PRO A 303 -28.12 -0.52 13.75
C PRO A 303 -26.69 -0.02 13.50
N TYR A 304 -25.73 -0.92 13.22
CA TYR A 304 -24.33 -0.61 12.99
C TYR A 304 -23.92 -0.80 11.54
N ASP A 305 -24.84 -1.03 10.60
CA ASP A 305 -24.50 -1.09 9.18
C ASP A 305 -24.17 0.32 8.65
N PHE A 306 -22.87 0.56 8.42
CA PHE A 306 -22.41 1.87 7.93
C PHE A 306 -22.91 2.19 6.52
N GLU A 307 -23.24 1.19 5.69
CA GLU A 307 -23.79 1.45 4.35
C GLU A 307 -25.21 2.02 4.42
N GLN A 308 -26.02 1.52 5.37
CA GLN A 308 -27.38 2.00 5.62
C GLN A 308 -27.42 3.27 6.48
N HIS A 309 -26.48 3.39 7.43
CA HIS A 309 -26.43 4.48 8.40
C HIS A 309 -25.10 5.26 8.34
N PRO A 310 -24.72 5.82 7.17
CA PRO A 310 -23.43 6.48 7.03
C PRO A 310 -23.34 7.70 7.95
N LYS A 311 -22.19 7.84 8.61
CA LYS A 311 -21.92 9.03 9.43
C LYS A 311 -21.53 10.24 8.57
N PRO A 312 -21.71 11.46 9.11
CA PRO A 312 -21.19 12.66 8.47
C PRO A 312 -19.69 12.53 8.25
N LYS A 313 -19.24 12.81 7.01
CA LYS A 313 -17.82 12.77 6.67
C LYS A 313 -17.05 13.82 7.46
N LEU A 314 -15.89 13.45 7.98
CA LEU A 314 -14.90 14.40 8.47
C LEU A 314 -14.54 15.36 7.33
N GLN A 315 -14.89 16.63 7.50
CA GLN A 315 -14.57 17.65 6.52
C GLN A 315 -13.07 17.90 6.54
N SER A 316 -12.46 17.93 5.36
CA SER A 316 -11.09 18.43 5.23
C SER A 316 -11.07 19.91 5.58
N GLU A 317 -9.97 20.38 6.16
CA GLU A 317 -9.82 21.80 6.48
C GLU A 317 -10.08 22.64 5.21
N PRO A 318 -11.00 23.63 5.27
CA PRO A 318 -11.29 24.45 4.10
C PRO A 318 -10.03 25.22 3.69
N ILE A 319 -9.79 25.27 2.39
CA ILE A 319 -8.64 25.99 1.83
C ILE A 319 -8.92 27.48 1.92
N LYS A 320 -8.07 28.21 2.64
CA LYS A 320 -8.19 29.67 2.77
C LYS A 320 -7.74 30.35 1.46
N PRO A 321 -8.28 31.53 1.08
CA PRO A 321 -7.93 32.19 -0.17
C PRO A 321 -6.43 32.35 -0.43
N PHE A 322 -5.65 32.75 0.59
CA PHE A 322 -4.19 32.91 0.46
C PHE A 322 -3.45 31.57 0.29
N GLU A 323 -4.02 30.45 0.74
CA GLU A 323 -3.40 29.13 0.59
C GLU A 323 -3.39 28.68 -0.86
N TYR A 324 -4.38 29.08 -1.67
CA TYR A 324 -4.34 28.84 -3.11
C TYR A 324 -3.10 29.46 -3.75
N MET A 325 -2.71 30.67 -3.33
CA MET A 325 -1.49 31.32 -3.83
C MET A 325 -0.24 30.53 -3.41
N ILE A 326 -0.16 30.08 -2.16
CA ILE A 326 0.96 29.27 -1.66
C ILE A 326 1.06 27.95 -2.43
N TYR A 327 -0.05 27.22 -2.58
CA TYR A 327 -0.07 25.94 -3.28
C TYR A 327 0.28 26.09 -4.75
N THR A 328 -0.19 27.16 -5.40
CA THR A 328 0.18 27.48 -6.78
C THR A 328 1.67 27.78 -6.90
N ALA A 329 2.24 28.58 -5.98
CA ALA A 329 3.67 28.85 -5.96
C ALA A 329 4.49 27.56 -5.73
N LEU A 330 4.08 26.70 -4.79
CA LEU A 330 4.74 25.42 -4.53
C LEU A 330 4.68 24.49 -5.74
N LEU A 331 3.53 24.42 -6.42
CA LEU A 331 3.38 23.68 -7.66
C LEU A 331 4.40 24.16 -8.70
N LEU A 332 4.45 25.46 -8.99
CA LEU A 332 5.38 26.02 -9.96
C LEU A 332 6.85 25.77 -9.57
N ILE A 333 7.21 26.01 -8.31
CA ILE A 333 8.55 25.74 -7.78
C ILE A 333 8.91 24.26 -7.94
N SER A 334 8.00 23.35 -7.59
CA SER A 334 8.23 21.91 -7.68
C SER A 334 8.47 21.46 -9.13
N ILE A 335 7.75 22.04 -10.10
CA ILE A 335 7.92 21.78 -11.53
C ILE A 335 9.28 22.30 -11.99
N VAL A 336 9.64 23.54 -11.63
CA VAL A 336 10.94 24.13 -11.99
C VAL A 336 12.09 23.31 -11.41
N ILE A 337 12.04 22.92 -10.15
CA ILE A 337 13.06 22.06 -9.52
C ILE A 337 13.18 20.73 -10.25
N PHE A 338 12.04 20.11 -10.58
CA PHE A 338 12.03 18.83 -11.28
C PHE A 338 12.59 18.90 -12.70
N LEU A 339 12.22 19.93 -13.48
CA LEU A 339 12.78 20.15 -14.81
C LEU A 339 14.25 20.52 -14.75
N GLY A 340 14.66 21.34 -13.78
CA GLY A 340 16.06 21.67 -13.56
C GLY A 340 16.92 20.49 -13.18
N PHE A 341 16.37 19.55 -12.40
CA PHE A 341 17.03 18.27 -12.13
C PHE A 341 17.21 17.44 -13.41
N ILE A 342 16.22 17.40 -14.30
CA ILE A 342 16.33 16.71 -15.60
C ILE A 342 17.38 17.40 -16.49
N ASP A 343 17.35 18.73 -16.61
CA ASP A 343 18.34 19.48 -17.38
C ASP A 343 19.75 19.30 -16.80
N LEU A 344 19.90 19.25 -15.47
CA LEU A 344 21.20 18.96 -14.82
C LEU A 344 21.70 17.55 -15.17
N LEU A 345 20.83 16.55 -15.17
CA LEU A 345 21.18 15.19 -15.59
C LEU A 345 21.54 15.12 -17.07
N SER A 346 20.87 15.92 -17.92
CA SER A 346 21.20 16.08 -19.33
C SER A 346 22.58 16.73 -19.50
N LEU A 347 22.84 17.83 -18.79
CA LEU A 347 24.10 18.58 -18.86
C LEU A 347 25.28 17.74 -18.37
N ALA A 348 25.07 16.92 -17.34
CA ALA A 348 26.07 15.95 -16.89
C ALA A 348 26.45 14.93 -17.98
N LYS A 349 25.58 14.71 -18.98
CA LYS A 349 25.84 13.88 -20.16
C LYS A 349 26.38 14.68 -21.37
N GLY A 350 26.62 15.98 -21.21
CA GLY A 350 27.06 16.87 -22.30
C GLY A 350 25.93 17.35 -23.22
N GLU A 351 24.67 17.02 -22.89
CA GLU A 351 23.49 17.43 -23.66
C GLU A 351 22.75 18.56 -22.94
N ASN A 352 21.97 19.37 -23.66
CA ASN A 352 21.06 20.32 -23.05
C ASN A 352 19.64 20.00 -23.49
N SER A 353 18.87 19.31 -22.65
CA SER A 353 17.45 19.05 -22.89
C SER A 353 16.63 20.34 -23.02
N GLY A 354 17.15 21.45 -22.49
CA GLY A 354 16.57 22.78 -22.67
C GLY A 354 15.17 22.91 -22.09
N LEU A 355 14.76 22.04 -21.17
CA LEU A 355 13.38 21.99 -20.66
C LEU A 355 13.08 23.21 -19.79
N LEU A 356 14.03 23.66 -18.96
CA LEU A 356 13.90 24.93 -18.25
C LEU A 356 13.85 26.11 -19.20
N LYS A 357 14.68 26.10 -20.26
CA LYS A 357 14.65 27.16 -21.27
C LYS A 357 13.30 27.19 -21.98
N ALA A 358 12.77 26.03 -22.38
CA ALA A 358 11.46 25.93 -23.01
C ALA A 358 10.33 26.42 -22.09
N LEU A 359 10.44 26.20 -20.77
CA LEU A 359 9.43 26.67 -19.81
C LEU A 359 9.40 28.21 -19.71
N PHE A 360 10.56 28.87 -19.73
CA PHE A 360 10.67 30.33 -19.50
C PHE A 360 10.71 31.18 -20.78
N PHE A 361 11.10 30.60 -21.92
CA PHE A 361 11.35 31.35 -23.16
C PHE A 361 10.42 30.91 -24.31
N TRP A 362 9.22 30.42 -24.00
CA TRP A 362 8.15 30.11 -24.98
C TRP A 362 7.40 31.38 -25.44
N TRP A 363 8.15 32.39 -25.91
CA TRP A 363 7.63 33.62 -26.51
C TRP A 363 8.45 34.01 -27.73
#